data_AF-A0A7C6TYR4-F1
#
_entry.id   AF-A0A7C6TYR4-F1
#
_cell.length_a   1.000
_cell.length_b   1.000
_cell.length_c   1.000
_cell.angle_alpha   90.00
_cell.angle_beta   90.00
_cell.angle_gamma   90.00
#
_symmetry.space_group_name_H-M   'P 1'
#
loop_
_entity.id
_entity.type
_entity.pdbx_description
1 polymer ?
#
loop_
_entity_poly.entity_id
_entity_poly.type
_entity_poly.pdbx_seq_one_letter_code
_entity_poly.pdbx_strand_id
1 'polypeptide(L)'
;RPKPTELEYQAMVEDLKLSTVTLIGYYMEFQFSLGSGMIFDKQPSKDGMYYYYVITNNHVVQSMTHVIVRTQQGNDEVGDIYAFPILETDKDDIAIIRFESAYDYPIIPILPYHDNQPIKLSIGQHVFAIGTPIQLDNFNLVSNLGIISDLNTFYISHTANINPGNSGGPLFSYDGTFIGINTQRVEVVDGETIYLVGDAIPANKAASIIRTRIKEVTPKLGIVIVPYDEFVAIDYEQDFGEKGEGFDPYDHLPKDAFGVVIIEVNSTRPSYGIIQRYDLIQKVNGIEVKNNTDVMNALGTIESGKTYQFEVVRFNEETNAFDTLQLEVVIP
;
A
#
# COMPACT_ATOMS: atom_id res chain seq x y z
N ARG A 1 0.71 23.90 23.06
CA ARG A 1 2.06 24.49 23.20
C ARG A 1 2.02 25.95 22.75
N PRO A 2 2.99 26.82 23.09
CA PRO A 2 3.08 28.15 22.47
C PRO A 2 3.18 28.02 20.95
N LYS A 3 2.65 29.01 20.22
CA LYS A 3 2.68 29.03 18.75
C LYS A 3 4.15 29.08 18.29
N PRO A 4 4.62 28.16 17.42
CA PRO A 4 5.98 28.24 16.87
C PRO A 4 6.20 29.56 16.13
N THR A 5 7.43 30.04 16.14
CA THR A 5 7.90 31.06 15.19
C THR A 5 7.83 30.52 13.76
N GLU A 6 7.89 31.40 12.76
CA GLU A 6 7.88 30.97 11.36
C GLU A 6 9.05 30.01 11.05
N LEU A 7 10.25 30.31 11.57
CA LEU A 7 11.42 29.46 11.35
C LEU A 7 11.27 28.08 12.01
N GLU A 8 10.74 28.02 13.23
CA GLU A 8 10.45 26.76 13.93
C GLU A 8 9.37 25.96 13.19
N TYR A 9 8.35 26.64 12.64
CA TYR A 9 7.31 26.00 11.84
C TYR A 9 7.89 25.39 10.57
N GLN A 10 8.70 26.13 9.80
CA GLN A 10 9.32 25.62 8.58
C GLN A 10 10.26 24.43 8.87
N ALA A 11 11.09 24.53 9.91
CA ALA A 11 11.98 23.42 10.29
C ALA A 11 11.19 22.17 10.69
N MET A 12 10.16 22.33 11.52
CA MET A 12 9.26 21.23 11.91
C MET A 12 8.59 20.59 10.69
N VAL A 13 8.12 21.40 9.73
CA VAL A 13 7.47 20.89 8.52
C VAL A 13 8.45 20.08 7.67
N GLU A 14 9.69 20.53 7.50
CA GLU A 14 10.71 19.76 6.78
C GLU A 14 11.02 18.42 7.46
N ASP A 15 11.09 18.38 8.79
CA ASP A 15 11.27 17.13 9.53
C ASP A 15 10.10 16.16 9.34
N LEU A 16 8.86 16.67 9.35
CA LEU A 16 7.65 15.84 9.16
C LEU A 16 7.54 15.28 7.74
N LYS A 17 8.05 15.98 6.72
CA LYS A 17 8.09 15.48 5.35
C LYS A 17 8.96 14.22 5.23
N LEU A 18 9.99 14.05 6.06
CA LEU A 18 10.92 12.92 5.96
C LEU A 18 10.26 11.58 6.31
N SER A 19 9.20 11.62 7.11
CA SER A 19 8.35 10.46 7.43
C SER A 19 7.14 10.31 6.51
N THR A 20 6.92 11.24 5.58
CA THR A 20 5.85 11.14 4.58
C THR A 20 6.41 10.48 3.33
N VAL A 21 5.67 9.54 2.75
CA VAL A 21 6.10 8.77 1.58
C VAL A 21 5.08 8.88 0.45
N THR A 22 5.57 8.82 -0.77
CA THR A 22 4.73 8.61 -1.95
C THR A 22 4.57 7.12 -2.19
N LEU A 23 3.35 6.71 -2.48
CA LEU A 23 3.00 5.35 -2.84
C LEU A 23 2.71 5.32 -4.33
N ILE A 24 3.53 4.58 -5.08
CA ILE A 24 3.37 4.38 -6.51
C ILE A 24 2.83 2.97 -6.70
N GLY A 25 1.58 2.88 -7.12
CA GLY A 25 0.86 1.64 -7.28
C GLY A 25 0.98 1.07 -8.67
N TYR A 26 1.21 -0.24 -8.72
CA TYR A 26 1.30 -0.98 -9.97
C TYR A 26 0.30 -2.12 -9.96
N TYR A 27 -0.36 -2.32 -11.10
CA TYR A 27 -1.00 -3.58 -11.43
C TYR A 27 -0.12 -4.28 -12.45
N MET A 28 0.48 -5.42 -12.09
CA MET A 28 1.56 -6.03 -12.86
C MET A 28 2.70 -5.02 -13.09
N GLU A 29 3.00 -4.69 -14.34
CA GLU A 29 3.97 -3.65 -14.74
C GLU A 29 3.34 -2.29 -15.02
N PHE A 30 2.01 -2.21 -15.02
CA PHE A 30 1.31 -0.99 -15.34
C PHE A 30 1.18 -0.13 -14.10
N GLN A 31 1.91 0.99 -14.08
CA GLN A 31 1.68 2.02 -13.07
C GLN A 31 0.24 2.52 -13.18
N PHE A 32 -0.52 2.37 -12.10
CA PHE A 32 -1.97 2.55 -12.07
C PHE A 32 -2.43 3.61 -11.06
N SER A 33 -1.67 3.85 -9.99
CA SER A 33 -2.11 4.71 -8.88
C SER A 33 -0.96 5.52 -8.25
N LEU A 34 -1.31 6.69 -7.71
CA LEU A 34 -0.45 7.51 -6.86
C LEU A 34 -1.22 7.88 -5.58
N GLY A 35 -0.56 7.72 -4.44
CA GLY A 35 -1.07 8.16 -3.15
C GLY A 35 0.05 8.54 -2.19
N SER A 36 -0.32 8.81 -0.95
CA SER A 36 0.63 9.16 0.11
C SER A 36 0.50 8.21 1.29
N GLY A 37 1.52 8.17 2.14
CA GLY A 37 1.51 7.44 3.39
C GLY A 37 2.41 8.10 4.43
N MET A 38 2.32 7.64 5.67
CA MET A 38 3.18 8.09 6.77
C MET A 38 3.87 6.90 7.43
N ILE A 39 5.20 6.95 7.54
CA ILE A 39 5.98 6.00 8.32
C ILE A 39 5.69 6.25 9.80
N PHE A 40 5.05 5.28 10.46
CA PHE A 40 4.63 5.43 11.85
C PHE A 40 5.39 4.54 12.83
N ASP A 41 6.04 3.49 12.35
CA ASP A 41 6.79 2.56 13.18
C ASP A 41 7.94 1.92 12.40
N LYS A 42 8.93 1.40 13.14
CA LYS A 42 10.01 0.58 12.58
C LYS A 42 10.45 -0.47 13.58
N GLN A 43 10.83 -1.65 13.07
CA GLN A 43 11.39 -2.73 13.87
C GLN A 43 12.68 -3.26 13.22
N PRO A 44 13.65 -3.76 14.00
CA PRO A 44 14.82 -4.41 13.45
C PRO A 44 14.45 -5.59 12.53
N SER A 45 15.17 -5.70 11.41
CA SER A 45 15.18 -6.85 10.53
C SER A 45 16.56 -7.55 10.59
N LYS A 46 16.87 -8.38 9.59
CA LYS A 46 18.17 -9.06 9.43
C LYS A 46 19.22 -8.07 8.90
N ASP A 47 20.49 -8.43 9.08
CA ASP A 47 21.65 -7.75 8.48
C ASP A 47 21.75 -6.22 8.73
N GLY A 48 21.20 -5.77 9.87
CA GLY A 48 21.22 -4.35 10.25
C GLY A 48 20.18 -3.48 9.55
N MET A 49 19.23 -4.10 8.82
CA MET A 49 18.10 -3.42 8.18
C MET A 49 16.94 -3.24 9.17
N TYR A 50 15.95 -2.44 8.77
CA TYR A 50 14.69 -2.25 9.49
C TYR A 50 13.50 -2.55 8.60
N TYR A 51 12.48 -3.19 9.17
CA TYR A 51 11.14 -3.12 8.60
C TYR A 51 10.49 -1.81 9.03
N TYR A 52 10.03 -1.05 8.06
CA TYR A 52 9.26 0.18 8.25
C TYR A 52 7.79 -0.07 8.00
N TYR A 53 6.94 0.56 8.80
CA TYR A 53 5.50 0.48 8.68
C TYR A 53 4.92 1.83 8.28
N VAL A 54 4.21 1.84 7.17
CA VAL A 54 3.53 3.00 6.61
C VAL A 54 2.04 2.81 6.79
N ILE A 55 1.35 3.84 7.28
CA ILE A 55 -0.10 3.89 7.26
C ILE A 55 -0.57 4.72 6.05
N THR A 56 -1.63 4.25 5.40
CA THR A 56 -2.26 4.91 4.25
C THR A 56 -3.75 4.56 4.20
N ASN A 57 -4.45 5.01 3.16
CA ASN A 57 -5.82 4.61 2.91
C ASN A 57 -5.92 3.26 2.19
N ASN A 58 -7.01 2.53 2.42
CA ASN A 58 -7.24 1.27 1.73
C ASN A 58 -7.49 1.50 0.23
N HIS A 59 -8.28 2.51 -0.13
CA HIS A 59 -8.58 2.79 -1.53
C HIS A 59 -7.35 3.17 -2.36
N VAL A 60 -6.29 3.68 -1.72
CA VAL A 60 -5.02 3.96 -2.39
C VAL A 60 -4.40 2.66 -2.89
N VAL A 61 -4.42 1.59 -2.07
CA VAL A 61 -3.67 0.36 -2.32
C VAL A 61 -4.51 -0.83 -2.78
N GLN A 62 -5.83 -0.78 -2.69
CA GLN A 62 -6.72 -1.94 -2.86
C GLN A 62 -6.63 -2.63 -4.23
N SER A 63 -6.26 -1.90 -5.28
CA SER A 63 -6.14 -2.41 -6.65
C SER A 63 -4.69 -2.65 -7.07
N MET A 64 -3.74 -2.44 -6.15
CA MET A 64 -2.31 -2.59 -6.44
C MET A 64 -1.86 -4.03 -6.20
N THR A 65 -1.04 -4.54 -7.11
CA THR A 65 -0.32 -5.81 -6.97
C THR A 65 0.96 -5.61 -6.15
N HIS A 66 1.68 -4.52 -6.44
CA HIS A 66 2.78 -4.06 -5.60
C HIS A 66 2.77 -2.53 -5.51
N VAL A 67 3.51 -2.05 -4.52
CA VAL A 67 3.70 -0.62 -4.28
C VAL A 67 5.18 -0.32 -4.18
N ILE A 68 5.61 0.73 -4.88
CA ILE A 68 6.89 1.37 -4.62
C ILE A 68 6.66 2.50 -3.62
N VAL A 69 7.39 2.44 -2.52
CA VAL A 69 7.42 3.46 -1.48
C VAL A 69 8.59 4.38 -1.79
N ARG A 70 8.28 5.57 -2.32
CA ARG A 70 9.28 6.59 -2.57
C ARG A 70 9.37 7.52 -1.36
N THR A 71 10.56 7.61 -0.78
CA THR A 71 10.84 8.45 0.40
C THR A 71 11.29 9.85 -0.01
N GLN A 72 11.22 10.83 0.90
CA GLN A 72 11.74 12.19 0.63
C GLN A 72 13.25 12.20 0.36
N GLN A 73 13.98 11.18 0.83
CA GLN A 73 15.41 11.01 0.54
C GLN A 73 15.68 10.57 -0.91
N GLY A 74 14.64 10.30 -1.71
CA GLY A 74 14.73 9.90 -3.11
C GLY A 74 14.92 8.40 -3.33
N ASN A 75 14.86 7.61 -2.26
CA ASN A 75 14.96 6.15 -2.34
C ASN A 75 13.61 5.53 -2.69
N ASP A 76 13.64 4.50 -3.53
CA ASP A 76 12.51 3.65 -3.88
C ASP A 76 12.65 2.30 -3.19
N GLU A 77 11.68 1.99 -2.34
CA GLU A 77 11.62 0.73 -1.61
C GLU A 77 10.41 -0.08 -2.07
N VAL A 78 10.57 -1.39 -2.28
CA VAL A 78 9.43 -2.25 -2.60
C VAL A 78 8.67 -2.58 -1.32
N GLY A 79 7.38 -2.23 -1.29
CA GLY A 79 6.52 -2.43 -0.13
C GLY A 79 5.54 -3.59 -0.29
N ASP A 80 5.29 -4.31 0.81
CA ASP A 80 4.17 -5.24 0.92
C ASP A 80 2.93 -4.52 1.40
N ILE A 81 1.83 -4.80 0.70
CA ILE A 81 0.53 -4.26 1.02
C ILE A 81 -0.17 -5.18 2.03
N TYR A 82 -0.64 -4.60 3.12
CA TYR A 82 -1.55 -5.18 4.10
C TYR A 82 -2.80 -4.30 4.14
N ALA A 83 -3.64 -4.51 3.13
CA ALA A 83 -4.96 -3.91 3.01
C ALA A 83 -5.95 -4.68 3.90
N PHE A 84 -6.69 -3.96 4.75
CA PHE A 84 -7.70 -4.58 5.61
C PHE A 84 -9.07 -4.48 4.92
N PRO A 85 -9.87 -5.56 4.93
CA PRO A 85 -11.18 -5.54 4.28
C PRO A 85 -12.06 -4.42 4.85
N ILE A 86 -12.65 -3.63 3.96
CA ILE A 86 -13.74 -2.72 4.30
C ILE A 86 -14.97 -3.62 4.48
N LEU A 87 -15.32 -3.94 5.73
CA LEU A 87 -16.57 -4.65 6.01
C LEU A 87 -17.73 -3.68 5.80
N GLU A 88 -18.91 -4.16 5.37
CA GLU A 88 -20.09 -3.30 5.16
C GLU A 88 -20.45 -2.45 6.41
N THR A 89 -20.03 -2.89 7.59
CA THR A 89 -20.20 -2.20 8.88
C THR A 89 -19.02 -1.32 9.30
N ASP A 90 -17.81 -1.55 8.76
CA ASP A 90 -16.59 -0.80 9.07
C ASP A 90 -16.09 -0.08 7.82
N LYS A 91 -16.46 1.20 7.71
CA LYS A 91 -15.90 2.13 6.71
C LYS A 91 -14.50 2.60 7.13
N ASP A 92 -13.62 1.63 7.33
CA ASP A 92 -12.26 1.86 7.80
C ASP A 92 -11.32 1.84 6.59
N ASP A 93 -11.23 2.99 5.94
CA ASP A 93 -10.37 3.21 4.78
C ASP A 93 -8.90 3.35 5.21
N ILE A 94 -8.34 2.29 5.80
CA ILE A 94 -6.98 2.21 6.33
C ILE A 94 -6.29 0.94 5.80
N ALA A 95 -5.06 1.11 5.35
CA ALA A 95 -4.14 0.03 5.04
C ALA A 95 -2.76 0.27 5.66
N ILE A 96 -2.00 -0.81 5.83
CA ILE A 96 -0.60 -0.77 6.26
C ILE A 96 0.26 -1.26 5.11
N ILE A 97 1.36 -0.56 4.85
CA ILE A 97 2.42 -1.06 3.98
C ILE A 97 3.63 -1.36 4.86
N ARG A 98 4.33 -2.46 4.57
CA ARG A 98 5.61 -2.77 5.19
C ARG A 98 6.68 -2.85 4.11
N PHE A 99 7.77 -2.11 4.27
CA PHE A 99 8.96 -2.25 3.42
C PHE A 99 10.19 -2.47 4.29
N GLU A 100 11.26 -3.01 3.72
CA GLU A 100 12.52 -3.26 4.41
C GLU A 100 13.60 -2.34 3.83
N SER A 101 14.39 -1.69 4.67
CA SER A 101 15.45 -0.79 4.21
C SER A 101 16.65 -0.75 5.17
N ALA A 102 17.82 -0.49 4.61
CA ALA A 102 19.04 -0.18 5.36
C ALA A 102 19.17 1.33 5.65
N TYR A 103 18.38 2.17 4.98
CA TYR A 103 18.35 3.61 5.24
C TYR A 103 17.58 3.90 6.52
N ASP A 104 18.02 4.91 7.25
CA ASP A 104 17.31 5.36 8.44
C ASP A 104 16.27 6.44 8.09
N TYR A 105 15.00 6.05 8.08
CA TYR A 105 13.89 6.97 7.94
C TYR A 105 13.33 7.39 9.31
N PRO A 106 13.05 8.69 9.52
CA PRO A 106 12.31 9.15 10.69
C PRO A 106 10.91 8.55 10.75
N ILE A 107 10.38 8.36 11.96
CA ILE A 107 9.02 7.87 12.19
C ILE A 107 8.17 8.93 12.89
N ILE A 108 6.89 8.98 12.59
CA ILE A 108 5.91 9.80 13.32
C ILE A 108 5.04 8.88 14.17
N PRO A 109 5.19 8.90 15.50
CA PRO A 109 4.40 8.02 16.36
C PRO A 109 2.93 8.41 16.29
N ILE A 110 2.08 7.42 16.13
CA ILE A 110 0.64 7.60 16.30
C ILE A 110 0.38 7.64 17.80
N LEU A 111 0.28 8.85 18.38
CA LEU A 111 0.29 9.02 19.84
C LEU A 111 -0.66 8.06 20.57
N PRO A 112 -1.97 7.98 20.24
CA PRO A 112 -2.85 7.08 20.97
C PRO A 112 -2.39 5.63 20.87
N TYR A 113 -1.75 5.20 19.77
CA TYR A 113 -1.20 3.85 19.63
C TYR A 113 -0.04 3.60 20.61
N HIS A 114 0.88 4.55 20.79
CA HIS A 114 2.08 4.39 21.62
C HIS A 114 1.89 4.81 23.10
N ASP A 115 1.03 5.78 23.41
CA ASP A 115 0.90 6.37 24.75
C ASP A 115 -0.47 6.16 25.41
N ASN A 116 -1.43 5.54 24.69
CA ASN A 116 -2.81 5.34 25.12
C ASN A 116 -3.57 6.63 25.51
N GLN A 117 -3.07 7.80 25.13
CA GLN A 117 -3.74 9.09 25.35
C GLN A 117 -4.47 9.53 24.09
N PRO A 118 -5.81 9.63 24.13
CA PRO A 118 -6.56 10.11 22.97
C PRO A 118 -6.28 11.59 22.72
N ILE A 119 -6.08 11.93 21.46
CA ILE A 119 -5.94 13.31 21.00
C ILE A 119 -7.30 14.00 21.10
N LYS A 120 -7.32 15.16 21.75
CA LYS A 120 -8.51 16.03 21.82
C LYS A 120 -8.43 17.10 20.75
N LEU A 121 -9.40 17.06 19.83
CA LEU A 121 -9.53 18.03 18.75
C LEU A 121 -10.60 19.06 19.06
N SER A 122 -10.51 20.23 18.42
CA SER A 122 -11.51 21.28 18.54
C SER A 122 -11.68 22.00 17.21
N ILE A 123 -12.92 22.33 16.88
CA ILE A 123 -13.25 23.16 15.71
C ILE A 123 -12.50 24.49 15.83
N GLY A 124 -11.93 24.96 14.72
CA GLY A 124 -11.09 26.16 14.63
C GLY A 124 -9.60 25.92 14.91
N GLN A 125 -9.17 24.70 15.27
CA GLN A 125 -7.75 24.38 15.34
C GLN A 125 -7.11 24.45 13.96
N HIS A 126 -5.92 25.06 13.88
CA HIS A 126 -5.16 25.16 12.64
C HIS A 126 -4.53 23.82 12.29
N VAL A 127 -4.60 23.45 11.01
CA VAL A 127 -4.14 22.17 10.48
C VAL A 127 -3.47 22.33 9.12
N PHE A 128 -2.57 21.41 8.77
CA PHE A 128 -1.96 21.32 7.46
C PHE A 128 -1.75 19.85 7.08
N ALA A 129 -1.83 19.55 5.79
CA ALA A 129 -1.61 18.24 5.22
C ALA A 129 -0.26 18.17 4.52
N ILE A 130 0.35 16.98 4.50
CA ILE A 130 1.51 16.68 3.67
C ILE A 130 1.16 15.48 2.78
N GLY A 131 1.52 15.56 1.50
CA GLY A 131 1.34 14.46 0.55
C GLY A 131 1.87 14.81 -0.83
N THR A 132 1.65 13.91 -1.81
CA THR A 132 2.16 14.06 -3.17
C THR A 132 1.02 14.27 -4.15
N PRO A 133 0.61 15.52 -4.41
CA PRO A 133 -0.56 15.79 -5.24
C PRO A 133 -0.25 15.68 -6.74
N ILE A 134 -1.16 15.06 -7.49
CA ILE A 134 -1.33 15.12 -8.95
C ILE A 134 -0.22 14.45 -9.79
N GLN A 135 1.06 14.74 -9.55
CA GLN A 135 2.21 14.23 -10.32
C GLN A 135 3.38 13.91 -9.39
N LEU A 136 4.22 12.96 -9.80
CA LEU A 136 5.39 12.53 -9.04
C LEU A 136 6.28 13.72 -8.64
N ASP A 137 6.47 14.71 -9.52
CA ASP A 137 7.33 15.89 -9.26
C ASP A 137 6.90 16.75 -8.06
N ASN A 138 5.68 16.56 -7.53
CA ASN A 138 5.15 17.26 -6.36
C ASN A 138 5.37 16.47 -5.05
N PHE A 139 6.54 15.86 -4.86
CA PHE A 139 6.82 15.04 -3.67
C PHE A 139 6.59 15.79 -2.35
N ASN A 140 5.73 15.23 -1.49
CA ASN A 140 5.51 15.66 -0.11
C ASN A 140 5.27 17.18 0.05
N LEU A 141 4.44 17.76 -0.84
CA LEU A 141 4.00 19.14 -0.73
C LEU A 141 3.13 19.35 0.50
N VAL A 142 3.27 20.54 1.07
CA VAL A 142 2.52 21.00 2.23
C VAL A 142 1.33 21.79 1.72
N SER A 143 0.13 21.48 2.23
CA SER A 143 -1.07 22.24 1.90
C SER A 143 -1.00 23.68 2.42
N ASN A 144 -1.98 24.50 2.05
CA ASN A 144 -2.24 25.72 2.82
C ASN A 144 -2.53 25.38 4.29
N LEU A 145 -2.29 26.35 5.17
CA LEU A 145 -2.79 26.27 6.53
C LEU A 145 -4.32 26.42 6.52
N GLY A 146 -5.01 25.38 6.99
CA GLY A 146 -6.45 25.34 7.14
C GLY A 146 -6.88 25.35 8.60
N ILE A 147 -8.18 25.15 8.81
CA ILE A 147 -8.78 24.95 10.12
C ILE A 147 -9.70 23.72 10.11
N ILE A 148 -9.84 23.08 11.27
CA ILE A 148 -10.91 22.10 11.49
C ILE A 148 -12.25 22.83 11.42
N SER A 149 -13.09 22.47 10.46
CA SER A 149 -14.42 23.04 10.25
C SER A 149 -15.52 22.22 10.92
N ASP A 150 -15.35 20.90 11.02
CA ASP A 150 -16.29 19.99 11.69
C ASP A 150 -15.56 18.76 12.28
N LEU A 151 -16.18 18.15 13.29
CA LEU A 151 -15.68 16.95 13.96
C LEU A 151 -16.81 15.96 14.21
N ASN A 152 -16.64 14.75 13.71
CA ASN A 152 -17.49 13.61 14.07
C ASN A 152 -16.64 12.37 14.40
N THR A 153 -17.30 11.27 14.77
CA THR A 153 -16.62 10.03 15.16
C THR A 153 -15.77 9.42 14.03
N PHE A 154 -16.11 9.71 12.78
CA PHE A 154 -15.50 9.09 11.60
C PHE A 154 -14.47 9.98 10.92
N TYR A 155 -14.67 11.30 10.93
CA TYR A 155 -13.89 12.26 10.15
C TYR A 155 -13.59 13.55 10.91
N ILE A 156 -12.43 14.12 10.57
CA ILE A 156 -12.05 15.51 10.82
C ILE A 156 -12.24 16.25 9.50
N SER A 157 -13.23 17.13 9.42
CA SER A 157 -13.41 17.96 8.23
C SER A 157 -12.64 19.26 8.39
N HIS A 158 -11.93 19.70 7.34
CA HIS A 158 -11.05 20.84 7.40
C HIS A 158 -10.93 21.61 6.08
N THR A 159 -10.37 22.82 6.18
CA THR A 159 -10.19 23.73 5.03
C THR A 159 -8.78 23.72 4.42
N ALA A 160 -7.89 22.84 4.89
CA ALA A 160 -6.62 22.59 4.19
C ALA A 160 -6.88 21.89 2.85
N ASN A 161 -6.18 22.30 1.80
CA ASN A 161 -6.38 21.82 0.43
C ASN A 161 -5.94 20.35 0.30
N ILE A 162 -6.90 19.49 -0.04
CA ILE A 162 -6.67 18.09 -0.38
C ILE A 162 -6.95 17.91 -1.86
N ASN A 163 -5.94 17.41 -2.58
CA ASN A 163 -6.02 17.06 -4.00
C ASN A 163 -5.79 15.55 -4.16
N PRO A 164 -6.18 14.96 -5.31
CA PRO A 164 -5.78 13.60 -5.65
C PRO A 164 -4.26 13.41 -5.48
N GLY A 165 -3.87 12.35 -4.78
CA GLY A 165 -2.48 12.05 -4.41
C GLY A 165 -2.12 12.38 -2.95
N ASN A 166 -2.83 13.31 -2.29
CA ASN A 166 -2.66 13.55 -0.84
C ASN A 166 -3.36 12.50 0.03
N SER A 167 -4.33 11.76 -0.53
CA SER A 167 -5.02 10.66 0.16
C SER A 167 -4.00 9.66 0.71
N GLY A 168 -4.22 9.25 1.95
CA GLY A 168 -3.34 8.38 2.73
C GLY A 168 -2.21 9.11 3.44
N GLY A 169 -1.93 10.36 3.07
CA GLY A 169 -0.92 11.21 3.72
C GLY A 169 -1.39 11.76 5.08
N PRO A 170 -0.47 12.25 5.91
CA PRO A 170 -0.80 12.73 7.25
C PRO A 170 -1.44 14.14 7.26
N LEU A 171 -2.39 14.31 8.18
CA LEU A 171 -2.90 15.60 8.65
C LEU A 171 -2.26 15.93 9.99
N PHE A 172 -1.67 17.12 10.09
CA PHE A 172 -1.06 17.63 11.30
C PHE A 172 -1.84 18.82 11.85
N SER A 173 -1.89 18.92 13.17
CA SER A 173 -2.18 20.20 13.82
C SER A 173 -0.99 21.14 13.70
N TYR A 174 -1.21 22.44 13.88
CA TYR A 174 -0.18 23.47 13.71
C TYR A 174 1.09 23.28 14.57
N ASP A 175 1.01 22.53 15.66
CA ASP A 175 2.18 22.22 16.51
C ASP A 175 2.93 20.94 16.11
N GLY A 176 2.60 20.37 14.94
CA GLY A 176 3.24 19.19 14.38
C GLY A 176 2.69 17.86 14.89
N THR A 177 1.66 17.88 15.75
CA THR A 177 1.02 16.64 16.19
C THR A 177 0.24 16.01 15.03
N PHE A 178 0.50 14.74 14.71
CA PHE A 178 -0.31 13.95 13.79
C PHE A 178 -1.72 13.75 14.37
N ILE A 179 -2.74 14.19 13.64
CA ILE A 179 -4.14 14.17 14.10
C ILE A 179 -5.05 13.33 13.22
N GLY A 180 -4.64 12.96 12.01
CA GLY A 180 -5.44 12.10 11.14
C GLY A 180 -4.78 11.79 9.79
N ILE A 181 -5.47 10.99 8.99
CA ILE A 181 -5.01 10.53 7.67
C ILE A 181 -5.94 11.15 6.64
N ASN A 182 -5.40 11.99 5.76
CA ASN A 182 -6.18 12.67 4.73
C ASN A 182 -6.86 11.64 3.83
N THR A 183 -8.13 11.87 3.53
CA THR A 183 -8.90 11.08 2.57
C THR A 183 -9.78 12.05 1.78
N GLN A 184 -10.03 11.75 0.51
CA GLN A 184 -10.92 12.58 -0.30
C GLN A 184 -12.29 11.94 -0.32
N ARG A 185 -13.28 12.59 0.30
CA ARG A 185 -14.67 12.18 0.16
C ARG A 185 -15.18 12.65 -1.20
N VAL A 186 -15.52 11.68 -2.02
CA VAL A 186 -16.14 11.88 -3.32
C VAL A 186 -17.61 11.48 -3.20
N GLU A 187 -18.51 12.38 -3.59
CA GLU A 187 -19.93 12.07 -3.72
C GLU A 187 -20.33 12.11 -5.19
N VAL A 188 -21.12 11.13 -5.62
CA VAL A 188 -21.74 11.15 -6.94
C VAL A 188 -23.16 11.66 -6.78
N VAL A 189 -23.43 12.87 -7.27
CA VAL A 189 -24.77 13.46 -7.27
C VAL A 189 -25.17 13.64 -8.73
N ASP A 190 -26.29 13.03 -9.12
CA ASP A 190 -26.82 13.05 -10.50
C ASP A 190 -25.81 12.62 -11.59
N GLY A 191 -24.88 11.72 -11.25
CA GLY A 191 -23.85 11.23 -12.17
C GLY A 191 -22.61 12.12 -12.25
N GLU A 192 -22.60 13.26 -11.56
CA GLU A 192 -21.42 14.12 -11.43
C GLU A 192 -20.63 13.79 -10.16
N THR A 193 -19.31 13.76 -10.32
CA THR A 193 -18.36 13.56 -9.21
C THR A 193 -18.14 14.90 -8.50
N ILE A 194 -18.69 15.02 -7.29
CA ILE A 194 -18.48 16.17 -6.41
C ILE A 194 -17.36 15.84 -5.42
N TYR A 195 -16.27 16.59 -5.53
CA TYR A 195 -15.20 16.59 -4.55
C TYR A 195 -15.62 17.47 -3.36
N LEU A 196 -15.79 16.86 -2.19
CA LEU A 196 -16.17 17.56 -0.98
C LEU A 196 -14.97 18.18 -0.25
N VAL A 197 -15.27 18.84 0.87
CA VAL A 197 -14.34 19.35 1.90
C VAL A 197 -13.24 18.31 2.21
N GLY A 198 -12.03 18.78 2.53
CA GLY A 198 -10.95 17.89 2.96
C GLY A 198 -11.33 17.18 4.26
N ASP A 199 -11.35 15.85 4.22
CA ASP A 199 -11.62 15.00 5.38
C ASP A 199 -10.36 14.23 5.78
N ALA A 200 -10.25 13.91 7.06
CA ALA A 200 -9.22 13.01 7.55
C ALA A 200 -9.78 11.98 8.54
N ILE A 201 -9.31 10.74 8.45
CA ILE A 201 -9.60 9.70 9.43
C ILE A 201 -8.85 10.05 10.73
N PRO A 202 -9.53 10.21 11.89
CA PRO A 202 -8.88 10.63 13.12
C PRO A 202 -7.77 9.69 13.57
N ALA A 203 -6.67 10.22 14.09
CA ALA A 203 -5.54 9.44 14.62
C ALA A 203 -5.97 8.49 15.75
N ASN A 204 -6.97 8.87 16.56
CA ASN A 204 -7.56 7.99 17.58
C ASN A 204 -8.18 6.73 16.96
N LYS A 205 -8.86 6.88 15.81
CA LYS A 205 -9.47 5.78 15.06
C LYS A 205 -8.39 4.92 14.41
N ALA A 206 -7.43 5.56 13.71
CA ALA A 206 -6.28 4.87 13.12
C ALA A 206 -5.50 4.04 14.15
N ALA A 207 -5.23 4.59 15.33
CA ALA A 207 -4.59 3.88 16.43
C ALA A 207 -5.38 2.63 16.87
N SER A 208 -6.70 2.74 17.00
CA SER A 208 -7.56 1.61 17.37
C SER A 208 -7.48 0.48 16.33
N ILE A 209 -7.49 0.83 15.04
CA ILE A 209 -7.36 -0.13 13.94
C ILE A 209 -5.98 -0.79 13.96
N ILE A 210 -4.91 -0.02 14.09
CA ILE A 210 -3.54 -0.58 14.13
C ILE A 210 -3.39 -1.55 15.30
N ARG A 211 -3.90 -1.24 16.50
CA ARG A 211 -3.81 -2.16 17.66
C ARG A 211 -4.42 -3.53 17.37
N THR A 212 -5.52 -3.57 16.61
CA THR A 212 -6.21 -4.83 16.32
C THR A 212 -5.61 -5.54 15.12
N ARG A 213 -5.05 -4.81 14.16
CA ARG A 213 -4.65 -5.31 12.85
C ARG A 213 -3.15 -5.50 12.64
N ILE A 214 -2.28 -4.80 13.37
CA ILE A 214 -0.81 -4.91 13.17
C ILE A 214 -0.29 -6.34 13.35
N LYS A 215 -0.95 -7.13 14.20
CA LYS A 215 -0.65 -8.56 14.41
C LYS A 215 -0.93 -9.44 13.19
N GLU A 216 -1.73 -8.96 12.24
CA GLU A 216 -2.03 -9.64 10.97
C GLU A 216 -0.91 -9.41 9.94
N VAL A 217 0.07 -8.55 10.24
CA VAL A 217 1.27 -8.33 9.41
C VAL A 217 2.26 -9.50 9.59
N THR A 218 1.93 -10.62 8.96
CA THR A 218 2.67 -11.89 9.05
C THR A 218 3.69 -12.09 7.92
N PRO A 219 4.59 -13.08 8.02
CA PRO A 219 5.40 -13.54 6.89
C PRO A 219 4.52 -13.91 5.69
N LYS A 220 4.98 -13.54 4.49
CA LYS A 220 4.33 -13.84 3.21
C LYS A 220 5.37 -14.40 2.24
N LEU A 221 4.90 -15.21 1.29
CA LEU A 221 5.71 -15.64 0.13
C LEU A 221 6.13 -14.46 -0.74
N GLY A 222 5.29 -13.42 -0.80
CA GLY A 222 5.51 -12.25 -1.65
C GLY A 222 5.11 -12.45 -3.10
N ILE A 223 4.13 -13.29 -3.36
CA ILE A 223 3.56 -13.49 -4.70
C ILE A 223 2.17 -12.86 -4.78
N VAL A 224 1.82 -12.35 -5.95
CA VAL A 224 0.45 -11.92 -6.29
C VAL A 224 -0.05 -12.81 -7.41
N ILE A 225 -1.26 -13.31 -7.24
CA ILE A 225 -1.86 -14.32 -8.12
C ILE A 225 -3.21 -13.88 -8.66
N VAL A 226 -3.47 -14.25 -9.90
CA VAL A 226 -4.77 -14.11 -10.57
C VAL A 226 -5.13 -15.45 -11.20
N PRO A 227 -6.38 -15.95 -11.09
CA PRO A 227 -6.81 -17.15 -11.81
C PRO A 227 -6.52 -17.04 -13.31
N TYR A 228 -6.04 -18.13 -13.92
CA TYR A 228 -5.70 -18.14 -15.35
C TYR A 228 -6.84 -17.62 -16.23
N ASP A 229 -8.07 -18.10 -16.01
CA ASP A 229 -9.24 -17.70 -16.80
C ASP A 229 -9.55 -16.20 -16.68
N GLU A 230 -9.28 -15.59 -15.52
CA GLU A 230 -9.44 -14.15 -15.31
C GLU A 230 -8.33 -13.38 -16.03
N PHE A 231 -7.08 -13.82 -15.88
CA PHE A 231 -5.91 -13.15 -16.45
C PHE A 231 -5.95 -13.06 -17.97
N VAL A 232 -6.37 -14.14 -18.65
CA VAL A 232 -6.46 -14.17 -20.12
C VAL A 232 -7.70 -13.49 -20.67
N ALA A 233 -8.68 -13.16 -19.83
CA ALA A 233 -9.91 -12.48 -20.21
C ALA A 233 -9.85 -10.95 -20.06
N ILE A 234 -8.79 -10.42 -19.46
CA ILE A 234 -8.57 -8.97 -19.32
C ILE A 234 -8.38 -8.34 -20.71
N ASP A 235 -9.06 -7.23 -20.94
CA ASP A 235 -8.80 -6.36 -22.09
C ASP A 235 -7.75 -5.32 -21.68
N TYR A 236 -6.48 -5.65 -21.89
CA TYR A 236 -5.36 -4.85 -21.39
C TYR A 236 -5.28 -3.46 -22.05
N GLU A 237 -5.64 -3.35 -23.32
CA GLU A 237 -5.67 -2.06 -24.02
C GLU A 237 -6.80 -1.19 -23.47
N GLN A 238 -7.99 -1.76 -23.26
CA GLN A 238 -9.11 -1.03 -22.67
C GLN A 238 -8.82 -0.60 -21.22
N ASP A 239 -8.24 -1.49 -20.41
CA ASP A 239 -8.06 -1.27 -18.97
C ASP A 239 -6.82 -0.42 -18.64
N PHE A 240 -5.77 -0.46 -19.48
CA PHE A 240 -4.49 0.21 -19.21
C PHE A 240 -4.05 1.22 -20.31
N GLY A 241 -4.81 1.38 -21.38
CA GLY A 241 -4.52 2.32 -22.47
C GLY A 241 -3.23 1.99 -23.24
N GLU A 242 -2.48 3.02 -23.63
CA GLU A 242 -1.19 2.87 -24.36
C GLU A 242 -0.19 1.94 -23.65
N LYS A 243 -0.29 1.78 -22.32
CA LYS A 243 0.59 0.88 -21.58
C LYS A 243 0.26 -0.60 -21.81
N GLY A 244 -1.01 -0.93 -22.03
CA GLY A 244 -1.46 -2.30 -22.29
C GLY A 244 -1.58 -2.63 -23.78
N GLU A 245 -1.34 -1.65 -24.67
CA GLU A 245 -1.40 -1.85 -26.11
C GLU A 245 -0.40 -2.92 -26.56
N GLY A 246 -0.89 -3.92 -27.29
CA GLY A 246 -0.06 -5.01 -27.82
C GLY A 246 0.31 -6.09 -26.80
N PHE A 247 -0.16 -6.01 -25.55
CA PHE A 247 0.03 -7.09 -24.58
C PHE A 247 -0.88 -8.27 -24.93
N ASP A 248 -0.29 -9.42 -25.28
CA ASP A 248 -0.99 -10.69 -25.45
C ASP A 248 -0.63 -11.63 -24.28
N PRO A 249 -1.59 -12.03 -23.42
CA PRO A 249 -1.30 -12.96 -22.32
C PRO A 249 -0.74 -14.31 -22.81
N TYR A 250 -0.99 -14.70 -24.06
CA TYR A 250 -0.48 -15.94 -24.64
C TYR A 250 0.97 -15.86 -25.10
N ASP A 251 1.59 -14.68 -25.11
CA ASP A 251 3.05 -14.55 -25.24
C ASP A 251 3.78 -15.08 -24.00
N HIS A 252 3.07 -15.16 -22.87
CA HIS A 252 3.62 -15.58 -21.58
C HIS A 252 3.01 -16.87 -21.03
N LEU A 253 1.84 -17.29 -21.54
CA LEU A 253 1.08 -18.41 -21.00
C LEU A 253 0.64 -19.40 -22.09
N PRO A 254 0.65 -20.72 -21.80
CA PRO A 254 0.12 -21.70 -22.74
C PRO A 254 -1.40 -21.56 -22.89
N LYS A 255 -1.90 -21.78 -24.10
CA LYS A 255 -3.34 -21.86 -24.38
C LYS A 255 -3.99 -23.07 -23.70
N ASP A 256 -5.28 -22.94 -23.38
CA ASP A 256 -6.11 -24.00 -22.79
C ASP A 256 -5.54 -24.59 -21.49
N ALA A 257 -4.84 -23.77 -20.71
CA ALA A 257 -4.24 -24.18 -19.45
C ALA A 257 -5.19 -23.95 -18.26
N PHE A 258 -4.75 -24.38 -17.08
CA PHE A 258 -5.41 -24.07 -15.81
C PHE A 258 -4.34 -23.72 -14.78
N GLY A 259 -4.75 -23.00 -13.75
CA GLY A 259 -3.87 -22.63 -12.66
C GLY A 259 -4.16 -21.23 -12.15
N VAL A 260 -3.21 -20.70 -11.40
CA VAL A 260 -3.14 -19.27 -11.09
C VAL A 260 -1.85 -18.70 -11.67
N VAL A 261 -1.95 -17.54 -12.28
CA VAL A 261 -0.85 -16.81 -12.89
C VAL A 261 -0.20 -15.94 -11.83
N ILE A 262 1.12 -16.00 -11.72
CA ILE A 262 1.90 -15.06 -10.92
C ILE A 262 1.99 -13.76 -11.69
N ILE A 263 1.36 -12.72 -11.17
CA ILE A 263 1.38 -11.40 -11.81
C ILE A 263 2.42 -10.46 -11.20
N GLU A 264 2.91 -10.79 -10.00
CA GLU A 264 3.99 -10.07 -9.35
C GLU A 264 4.73 -10.92 -8.31
N VAL A 265 6.03 -10.67 -8.13
CA VAL A 265 6.86 -11.24 -7.08
C VAL A 265 7.62 -10.12 -6.38
N ASN A 266 7.27 -9.87 -5.12
CA ASN A 266 7.94 -8.87 -4.29
C ASN A 266 9.41 -9.25 -4.06
N SER A 267 10.32 -8.37 -4.46
CA SER A 267 11.77 -8.58 -4.39
C SER A 267 12.35 -8.72 -2.99
N THR A 268 11.61 -8.31 -1.95
CA THR A 268 12.01 -8.41 -0.54
C THR A 268 11.50 -9.68 0.14
N ARG A 269 11.00 -10.64 -0.65
CA ARG A 269 10.28 -11.82 -0.12
C ARG A 269 10.90 -13.14 -0.58
N PRO A 270 10.67 -14.24 0.16
CA PRO A 270 11.39 -15.50 -0.07
C PRO A 270 11.15 -16.13 -1.44
N SER A 271 10.02 -15.84 -2.09
CA SER A 271 9.74 -16.34 -3.44
C SER A 271 10.58 -15.65 -4.52
N TYR A 272 11.17 -14.48 -4.24
CA TYR A 272 11.93 -13.73 -5.23
C TYR A 272 13.15 -14.50 -5.74
N GLY A 273 13.34 -14.49 -7.05
CA GLY A 273 14.39 -15.25 -7.74
C GLY A 273 14.09 -16.74 -7.89
N ILE A 274 13.04 -17.26 -7.26
CA ILE A 274 12.61 -18.67 -7.36
C ILE A 274 11.37 -18.75 -8.26
N ILE A 275 10.30 -18.09 -7.81
CA ILE A 275 9.08 -17.87 -8.57
C ILE A 275 9.24 -16.59 -9.37
N GLN A 276 8.72 -16.56 -10.58
CA GLN A 276 8.84 -15.44 -11.52
C GLN A 276 7.46 -14.96 -11.97
N ARG A 277 7.40 -13.70 -12.40
CA ARG A 277 6.22 -13.17 -13.08
C ARG A 277 5.91 -14.06 -14.30
N TYR A 278 4.63 -14.30 -14.52
CA TYR A 278 4.04 -15.20 -15.51
C TYR A 278 4.25 -16.69 -15.30
N ASP A 279 4.82 -17.10 -14.16
CA ASP A 279 4.67 -18.49 -13.75
C ASP A 279 3.20 -18.86 -13.62
N LEU A 280 2.77 -19.90 -14.31
CA LEU A 280 1.46 -20.50 -14.14
C LEU A 280 1.54 -21.62 -13.10
N ILE A 281 1.14 -21.33 -11.86
CA ILE A 281 1.10 -22.32 -10.78
C ILE A 281 -0.08 -23.27 -11.04
N GLN A 282 0.23 -24.55 -11.19
CA GLN A 282 -0.76 -25.61 -11.35
C GLN A 282 -0.97 -26.42 -10.07
N LYS A 283 0.09 -26.58 -9.26
CA LYS A 283 0.01 -27.21 -7.94
C LYS A 283 0.79 -26.46 -6.87
N VAL A 284 0.26 -26.54 -5.65
CA VAL A 284 0.94 -26.10 -4.42
C VAL A 284 0.92 -27.25 -3.43
N ASN A 285 2.08 -27.63 -2.90
CA ASN A 285 2.24 -28.78 -2.00
C ASN A 285 1.59 -30.07 -2.55
N GLY A 286 1.68 -30.27 -3.88
CA GLY A 286 1.07 -31.40 -4.60
C GLY A 286 -0.45 -31.32 -4.80
N ILE A 287 -1.12 -30.26 -4.34
CA ILE A 287 -2.55 -30.03 -4.51
C ILE A 287 -2.77 -29.14 -5.73
N GLU A 288 -3.64 -29.55 -6.66
CA GLU A 288 -4.03 -28.73 -7.81
C GLU A 288 -4.74 -27.45 -7.36
N VAL A 289 -4.40 -26.34 -8.02
CA VAL A 289 -4.97 -25.01 -7.71
C VAL A 289 -5.53 -24.38 -8.96
N LYS A 290 -6.69 -23.74 -8.87
CA LYS A 290 -7.33 -23.02 -9.99
C LYS A 290 -7.68 -21.58 -9.66
N ASN A 291 -7.72 -21.24 -8.37
CA ASN A 291 -8.08 -19.92 -7.90
C ASN A 291 -7.34 -19.60 -6.59
N ASN A 292 -7.49 -18.36 -6.12
CA ASN A 292 -6.81 -17.88 -4.91
C ASN A 292 -7.22 -18.66 -3.65
N THR A 293 -8.46 -19.16 -3.57
CA THR A 293 -8.93 -19.96 -2.43
C THR A 293 -8.21 -21.30 -2.37
N ASP A 294 -8.03 -21.96 -3.52
CA ASP A 294 -7.30 -23.23 -3.60
C ASP A 294 -5.85 -23.06 -3.13
N VAL A 295 -5.17 -22.00 -3.59
CA VAL A 295 -3.80 -21.69 -3.17
C VAL A 295 -3.71 -21.44 -1.68
N MET A 296 -4.60 -20.61 -1.13
CA MET A 296 -4.60 -20.31 0.30
C MET A 296 -4.88 -21.58 1.14
N ASN A 297 -5.77 -22.45 0.68
CA ASN A 297 -6.03 -23.74 1.33
C ASN A 297 -4.83 -24.68 1.25
N ALA A 298 -4.13 -24.74 0.11
CA ALA A 298 -2.96 -25.59 -0.10
C ALA A 298 -1.72 -25.11 0.68
N LEU A 299 -1.56 -23.80 0.84
CA LEU A 299 -0.51 -23.20 1.68
C LEU A 299 -0.84 -23.30 3.18
N GLY A 300 -2.11 -23.17 3.54
CA GLY A 300 -2.52 -23.02 4.93
C GLY A 300 -1.92 -21.76 5.56
N THR A 301 -1.63 -21.81 6.86
CA THR A 301 -0.88 -20.73 7.52
C THR A 301 0.59 -20.79 7.11
N ILE A 302 1.10 -19.69 6.55
CA ILE A 302 2.51 -19.56 6.21
C ILE A 302 3.32 -19.40 7.50
N GLU A 303 4.27 -20.30 7.73
CA GLU A 303 5.09 -20.35 8.95
C GLU A 303 6.58 -20.20 8.61
N SER A 304 7.31 -19.46 9.46
CA SER A 304 8.78 -19.37 9.38
C SER A 304 9.42 -20.74 9.59
N GLY A 305 10.47 -21.03 8.83
CA GLY A 305 11.18 -22.30 8.80
C GLY A 305 10.54 -23.40 7.94
N LYS A 306 9.35 -23.18 7.36
CA LYS A 306 8.70 -24.16 6.47
C LYS A 306 9.10 -23.96 5.00
N THR A 307 9.10 -25.07 4.26
CA THR A 307 9.26 -25.10 2.80
C THR A 307 7.90 -25.35 2.14
N TYR A 308 7.62 -24.59 1.09
CA TYR A 308 6.43 -24.71 0.26
C TYR A 308 6.84 -25.11 -1.16
N GLN A 309 6.14 -26.09 -1.73
CA GLN A 309 6.45 -26.64 -3.05
C GLN A 309 5.46 -26.13 -4.10
N PHE A 310 5.94 -25.80 -5.29
CA PHE A 310 5.15 -25.28 -6.39
C PHE A 310 5.47 -26.04 -7.67
N GLU A 311 4.44 -26.52 -8.35
CA GLU A 311 4.54 -27.00 -9.73
C GLU A 311 4.05 -25.88 -10.64
N VAL A 312 4.96 -25.34 -11.45
CA VAL A 312 4.68 -24.18 -12.32
C VAL A 312 4.98 -24.50 -13.77
N VAL A 313 4.24 -23.87 -14.68
CA VAL A 313 4.58 -23.80 -16.10
C VAL A 313 5.17 -22.41 -16.37
N ARG A 314 6.36 -22.37 -16.97
CA ARG A 314 7.11 -21.14 -17.25
C ARG A 314 7.47 -21.06 -18.73
N PHE A 315 7.31 -19.89 -19.33
CA PHE A 315 7.80 -19.62 -20.68
C PHE A 315 9.33 -19.47 -20.67
N ASN A 316 10.00 -20.17 -21.59
CA ASN A 316 11.43 -20.12 -21.78
C ASN A 316 11.74 -19.38 -23.08
N GLU A 317 12.21 -18.14 -22.94
CA GLU A 317 12.51 -17.27 -24.08
C GLU A 317 13.62 -17.82 -24.99
N GLU A 318 14.59 -18.57 -24.44
CA GLU A 318 15.71 -19.11 -25.22
C GLU A 318 15.26 -20.23 -26.16
N THR A 319 14.30 -21.05 -25.70
CA THR A 319 13.79 -22.21 -26.46
C THR A 319 12.47 -21.92 -27.15
N ASN A 320 11.83 -20.79 -26.82
CA ASN A 320 10.48 -20.42 -27.25
C ASN A 320 9.45 -21.53 -26.95
N ALA A 321 9.55 -22.10 -25.73
CA ALA A 321 8.72 -23.21 -25.28
C ALA A 321 8.29 -23.04 -23.81
N PHE A 322 7.32 -23.84 -23.36
CA PHE A 322 6.88 -23.86 -21.97
C PHE A 322 7.48 -25.06 -21.24
N ASP A 323 8.15 -24.79 -20.11
CA ASP A 323 8.76 -25.80 -19.25
C ASP A 323 7.92 -25.99 -17.98
N THR A 324 7.76 -27.24 -17.53
CA THR A 324 7.19 -27.54 -16.20
C THR A 324 8.30 -27.65 -15.17
N LEU A 325 8.24 -26.82 -14.13
CA LEU A 325 9.25 -26.72 -13.09
C LEU A 325 8.66 -27.09 -11.73
N GLN A 326 9.49 -27.73 -10.90
CA GLN A 326 9.21 -27.96 -9.48
C GLN A 326 10.08 -26.99 -8.68
N LEU A 327 9.45 -26.08 -7.95
CA LEU A 327 10.10 -25.01 -7.20
C LEU A 327 9.84 -25.19 -5.71
N GLU A 328 10.81 -24.81 -4.88
CA GLU A 328 10.69 -24.83 -3.43
C GLU A 328 11.01 -23.45 -2.87
N VAL A 329 10.11 -22.91 -2.05
CA VAL A 329 10.30 -21.64 -1.35
C VAL A 329 10.36 -21.90 0.15
N VAL A 330 11.48 -21.51 0.77
CA VAL A 330 11.69 -21.61 2.22
C VAL A 330 11.36 -20.28 2.86
N ILE A 331 10.49 -20.26 3.86
CA ILE A 331 10.23 -19.05 4.66
C ILE A 331 11.33 -18.95 5.73
N PRO A 332 12.15 -17.89 5.72
CA PRO A 332 13.35 -17.80 6.54
C PRO A 332 13.10 -17.30 7.97
#